data_AF-I4IST6-F1
#
_entry.id   AF-I4IST6-F1
#
_cell.length_a   1.000
_cell.length_b   1.000
_cell.length_c   1.000
_cell.angle_alpha   90.00
_cell.angle_beta   90.00
_cell.angle_gamma   90.00
#
_symmetry.space_group_name_H-M   'P 1'
#
loop_
_entity.id
_entity.type
_entity.pdbx_description
1 polymer ?
#
loop_
_entity_poly.entity_id
_entity_poly.type
_entity_poly.pdbx_seq_one_letter_code
_entity_poly.pdbx_strand_id
1 'polypeptide(L)'
;MEGNGMSNATVNQAIINCVYVNRTEKTAILKIDFMGQWLERVVEVGQDFCFKAPEGEHLDIFTYEMATMILEDRVPCRELAI
;
A
#
# COMPACT_ATOMS: atom_id res chain seq x y z
N MET A 1 9.10 -16.19 -31.43
CA MET A 1 8.95 -14.72 -31.45
C MET A 1 7.75 -14.39 -30.58
N GLU A 2 8.00 -14.28 -29.28
CA GLU A 2 7.10 -13.74 -28.23
C GLU A 2 8.14 -13.07 -27.30
N GLY A 3 8.26 -11.74 -27.20
CA GLY A 3 7.25 -10.81 -26.67
C GLY A 3 7.08 -11.13 -25.19
N ASN A 4 7.39 -10.30 -24.20
CA ASN A 4 7.65 -8.87 -24.14
C ASN A 4 8.20 -8.60 -22.72
N GLY A 5 8.80 -7.43 -22.52
CA GLY A 5 9.68 -7.09 -21.39
C GLY A 5 9.16 -7.43 -19.99
N MET A 6 9.95 -8.22 -19.25
CA MET A 6 10.08 -7.99 -17.82
C MET A 6 11.01 -6.78 -17.70
N SER A 7 10.43 -5.58 -17.66
CA SER A 7 11.16 -4.36 -17.37
C SER A 7 11.81 -4.53 -16.01
N ASN A 8 13.08 -4.94 -16.00
CA ASN A 8 14.03 -4.66 -14.93
C ASN A 8 14.33 -3.15 -14.94
N ALA A 9 13.26 -2.37 -14.82
CA ALA A 9 13.36 -0.98 -14.46
C ALA A 9 13.64 -1.00 -12.96
N THR A 10 14.91 -1.20 -12.62
CA THR A 10 15.48 -0.60 -11.41
C THR A 10 15.41 0.91 -11.61
N VAL A 11 14.20 1.45 -11.62
CA VAL A 11 13.98 2.87 -11.42
C VAL A 11 14.63 3.12 -10.07
N ASN A 12 15.58 4.04 -10.00
CA ASN A 12 16.06 4.59 -8.75
C ASN A 12 14.88 5.32 -8.09
N GLN A 13 13.94 4.57 -7.53
CA GLN A 13 12.77 5.11 -6.85
C GLN A 13 13.25 5.62 -5.51
N ALA A 14 12.95 6.89 -5.23
CA ALA A 14 13.21 7.42 -3.91
C ALA A 14 12.37 6.64 -2.89
N ILE A 15 13.01 6.17 -1.82
CA ILE A 15 12.28 5.66 -0.66
C ILE A 15 11.74 6.87 0.09
N ILE A 16 10.42 6.97 0.16
CA ILE A 16 9.68 8.06 0.81
C ILE A 16 9.06 7.57 2.12
N ASN A 17 8.78 8.53 3.02
CA ASN A 17 7.99 8.25 4.22
C ASN A 17 6.52 8.48 3.89
N CYS A 18 5.69 7.48 4.14
CA CYS A 18 4.26 7.52 3.89
C CYS A 18 3.51 7.46 5.22
N VAL A 19 2.38 8.16 5.30
CA VAL A 19 1.41 8.01 6.40
C VAL A 19 0.02 7.72 5.85
N TYR A 20 -0.59 6.67 6.38
CA TYR A 20 -2.01 6.38 6.18
C TYR A 20 -2.75 6.63 7.49
N VAL A 21 -3.91 7.28 7.45
CA VAL A 21 -4.80 7.42 8.60
C VAL A 21 -6.11 6.74 8.26
N ASN A 22 -6.50 5.74 9.06
CA ASN A 22 -7.77 5.06 8.85
C ASN A 22 -8.93 5.99 9.27
N ARG A 23 -9.52 6.67 8.28
CA ARG A 23 -10.71 7.51 8.46
C ARG A 23 -12.01 6.78 8.15
N THR A 24 -11.94 5.48 7.84
CA THR A 24 -13.12 4.66 7.64
C THR A 24 -13.78 4.36 9.00
N GLU A 25 -15.05 3.95 9.00
CA GLU A 25 -15.76 3.51 10.20
C GLU A 25 -15.48 2.04 10.57
N LYS A 26 -14.51 1.40 9.91
CA LYS A 26 -14.21 -0.04 10.00
C LYS A 26 -12.72 -0.29 10.19
N THR A 27 -12.37 -1.49 10.63
CA THR A 27 -10.96 -1.92 10.66
C THR A 27 -10.43 -2.04 9.23
N ALA A 28 -9.29 -1.41 8.96
CA ALA A 28 -8.60 -1.50 7.68
C ALA A 28 -7.41 -2.47 7.79
N ILE A 29 -7.18 -3.23 6.73
CA ILE A 29 -6.00 -4.07 6.52
C ILE A 29 -5.25 -3.48 5.33
N LEU A 30 -4.07 -2.95 5.62
CA LEU A 30 -3.17 -2.38 4.63
C LEU A 30 -2.23 -3.45 4.11
N LYS A 31 -2.06 -3.51 2.79
CA LYS A 31 -1.07 -4.37 2.14
C LYS A 31 -0.20 -3.56 1.19
N ILE A 32 1.10 -3.82 1.23
CA ILE A 32 2.06 -3.26 0.29
C ILE A 32 3.09 -4.33 -0.06
N ASP A 33 3.38 -4.45 -1.35
CA ASP A 33 4.40 -5.35 -1.91
C ASP A 33 5.36 -4.51 -2.74
N PHE A 34 6.65 -4.60 -2.44
CA PHE A 34 7.68 -3.90 -3.20
C PHE A 34 9.00 -4.66 -3.13
N MET A 35 9.68 -4.82 -4.26
CA MET A 35 11.01 -5.44 -4.34
C MET A 35 11.15 -6.80 -3.59
N GLY A 36 10.10 -7.62 -3.57
CA GLY A 36 10.08 -8.91 -2.88
C GLY A 36 9.95 -8.83 -1.36
N GLN A 37 9.69 -7.63 -0.82
CA GLN A 37 9.24 -7.41 0.55
C GLN A 37 7.73 -7.22 0.53
N TRP A 38 7.03 -7.96 1.40
CA TRP A 38 5.59 -7.82 1.58
C TRP A 38 5.31 -7.41 3.02
N LEU A 39 4.38 -6.48 3.19
CA LEU A 39 3.97 -5.96 4.49
C LEU A 39 2.44 -5.93 4.56
N GLU A 40 1.90 -6.50 5.63
CA GLU A 40 0.48 -6.46 5.97
C GLU A 40 0.29 -5.85 7.36
N ARG A 41 -0.62 -4.89 7.51
CA ARG A 41 -0.87 -4.21 8.77
C ARG A 41 -2.34 -3.95 9.00
N VAL A 42 -2.79 -4.22 10.22
CA VAL A 42 -4.14 -3.89 10.69
C VAL A 42 -4.11 -2.49 11.29
N VAL A 43 -5.05 -1.64 10.88
CA VAL A 43 -5.21 -0.27 11.35
C VAL A 43 -6.65 -0.08 11.82
N GLU A 44 -6.80 0.13 13.12
CA GLU A 44 -8.10 0.40 13.74
C GLU A 44 -8.63 1.78 13.36
N VAL A 45 -9.93 2.00 13.58
CA VAL A 45 -10.60 3.27 13.28
C VAL A 45 -9.90 4.44 13.97
N GLY A 46 -9.52 5.45 13.20
CA GLY A 46 -8.83 6.65 13.70
C GLY A 46 -7.34 6.49 13.96
N GLN A 47 -6.77 5.29 13.81
CA GLN A 47 -5.34 5.06 13.97
C GLN A 47 -4.56 5.44 12.70
N ASP A 48 -3.34 5.94 12.87
CA ASP A 48 -2.39 6.14 11.79
C ASP A 48 -1.38 5.00 11.66
N PHE A 49 -0.81 4.87 10.47
CA PHE A 49 0.25 3.94 10.17
C PHE A 49 1.30 4.61 9.29
N CYS A 50 2.50 4.76 9.86
CA CYS A 50 3.67 5.30 9.17
C CYS A 50 4.54 4.16 8.63
N PHE A 51 4.96 4.25 7.37
CA PHE A 51 5.84 3.27 6.73
C PHE A 51 6.75 3.92 5.69
N LYS A 52 7.71 3.14 5.19
CA LYS A 52 8.61 3.55 4.10
C LYS A 52 8.38 2.68 2.89
N ALA A 53 8.27 3.30 1.73
CA ALA A 53 8.08 2.60 0.46
C ALA A 53 8.72 3.36 -0.69
N PRO A 54 9.04 2.69 -1.81
CA PRO A 54 9.39 3.36 -3.05
C PRO A 54 8.23 4.23 -3.55
N GLU A 55 8.52 5.42 -4.08
CA GLU A 55 7.51 6.39 -4.52
C GLU A 55 6.52 5.88 -5.59
N GLY A 56 6.92 4.88 -6.39
CA GLY A 56 6.08 4.31 -7.44
C GLY A 56 5.22 3.13 -7.01
N GLU A 57 5.28 2.73 -5.74
CA GLU A 57 4.49 1.63 -5.21
C GLU A 57 3.11 2.09 -4.73
N HIS A 58 2.23 1.12 -4.47
CA HIS A 58 0.84 1.37 -4.07
C HIS A 58 0.53 0.70 -2.74
N LEU A 59 -0.30 1.36 -1.95
CA LEU A 59 -0.90 0.82 -0.74
C LEU A 59 -2.30 0.29 -1.08
N ASP A 60 -2.49 -1.03 -0.98
CA ASP A 60 -3.80 -1.66 -1.08
C ASP A 60 -4.50 -1.60 0.27
N ILE A 61 -5.70 -1.03 0.32
CA ILE A 61 -6.51 -0.85 1.53
C ILE A 61 -7.70 -1.80 1.45
N PHE A 62 -7.77 -2.73 2.38
CA PHE A 62 -8.90 -3.63 2.53
C PHE A 62 -9.71 -3.25 3.77
N THR A 63 -11.03 -3.15 3.66
CA THR A 63 -11.88 -3.02 4.85
C THR A 63 -12.38 -4.38 5.29
N TYR A 64 -12.36 -4.61 6.60
CA TYR A 64 -12.98 -5.79 7.21
C TYR A 64 -14.38 -5.43 7.71
N GLU A 65 -15.38 -6.08 7.13
CA GLU A 65 -16.72 -6.20 7.71
C GLU A 65 -16.91 -7.66 8.12
N MET A 66 -17.63 -7.93 9.22
CA MET A 66 -17.72 -9.28 9.79
C MET A 66 -18.14 -10.36 8.78
N ALA A 67 -17.15 -11.00 8.14
CA ALA A 67 -17.18 -12.08 7.14
C ALA A 67 -16.66 -11.74 5.72
N THR A 68 -16.32 -10.48 5.41
CA THR A 68 -15.80 -10.10 4.09
C THR A 68 -14.57 -9.19 4.19
N MET A 69 -13.58 -9.46 3.33
CA MET A 69 -12.45 -8.58 3.08
C MET A 69 -12.59 -8.04 1.67
N ILE A 70 -12.83 -6.74 1.54
CA ILE A 70 -13.05 -6.07 0.25
C ILE A 70 -11.90 -5.10 0.04
N LEU A 71 -11.26 -5.13 -1.13
CA LEU A 71 -10.33 -4.09 -1.54
C LEU A 71 -11.14 -2.82 -1.74
N GLU A 72 -11.01 -1.87 -0.82
CA GLU A 72 -11.72 -0.60 -0.85
C GLU A 72 -11.02 0.38 -1.79
N ASP A 73 -9.69 0.48 -1.66
CA ASP A 73 -8.91 1.45 -2.42
C ASP A 73 -7.48 0.97 -2.66
N ARG A 74 -6.85 1.55 -3.69
CA ARG A 74 -5.42 1.37 -4.01
C ARG A 74 -4.82 2.75 -4.20
N VAL A 75 -4.06 3.20 -3.20
CA VAL A 75 -3.51 4.57 -3.14
C VAL A 75 -2.03 4.56 -3.51
N PRO A 76 -1.57 5.37 -4.49
CA PRO A 76 -0.16 5.52 -4.78
C PRO A 76 0.61 6.07 -3.55
N CYS A 77 1.76 5.48 -3.21
CA CYS A 77 2.57 5.91 -2.06
C CYS A 77 2.97 7.39 -2.12
N ARG A 78 3.14 7.91 -3.34
CA ARG A 78 3.41 9.34 -3.58
C ARG A 78 2.34 10.27 -3.00
N GLU A 79 1.08 9.83 -2.92
CA GLU A 79 -0.02 10.62 -2.35
C GLU A 79 -0.04 10.58 -0.82
N LEU A 80 0.61 9.59 -0.23
CA LEU A 80 0.73 9.40 1.22
C LEU A 80 2.02 10.03 1.79
N ALA A 81 2.85 10.62 0.93
CA ALA A 81 4.17 11.15 1.29
C ALA A 81 4.09 12.35 2.25
N ILE A 82 4.96 12.39 3.26
CA ILE A 82 5.11 13.49 4.23
C ILE A 82 6.55 14.00 4.36
#